data_AF-A0A5C6MED0-F1
#
_entry.id   AF-A0A5C6MED0-F1
#
_cell.length_a   1.000
_cell.length_b   1.000
_cell.length_c   1.000
_cell.angle_alpha   90.00
_cell.angle_beta   90.00
_cell.angle_gamma   90.00
#
_symmetry.space_group_name_H-M   'P 1'
#
loop_
_entity.id
_entity.type
_entity.pdbx_description
1 polymer ?
#
loop_
_entity_poly.entity_id
_entity_poly.type
_entity_poly.pdbx_seq_one_letter_code
_entity_poly.pdbx_strand_id
1 'polypeptide(L)'
;MKLKPLATVAERRTIDKLRSIMDNDRHPLHTVIHSQSSLISQRLRLPKFRTNRLGNSFIPRAIRLFNSSQGGRRANRRTGTFL
;
A
#
# COMPACT_ATOMS: atom_id res chain seq x y z
N MET A 1 13.02 1.42 -27.60
CA MET A 1 12.60 1.64 -26.19
C MET A 1 11.73 0.46 -25.74
N LYS A 2 12.11 -0.28 -24.69
CA LYS A 2 11.28 -1.40 -24.17
C LYS A 2 10.28 -0.87 -23.15
N LEU A 3 8.99 -1.06 -23.39
CA LEU A 3 7.93 -0.64 -22.46
C LEU A 3 7.91 -1.54 -21.23
N LYS A 4 7.60 -0.95 -20.07
CA LYS A 4 7.38 -1.69 -18.82
C LYS A 4 5.95 -2.23 -18.80
N PRO A 5 5.70 -3.41 -18.18
CA PRO A 5 4.35 -3.91 -17.98
C PRO A 5 3.48 -2.92 -17.20
N LEU A 6 2.20 -2.81 -17.57
CA LEU A 6 1.24 -1.92 -16.91
C LEU A 6 1.19 -2.15 -15.40
N ALA A 7 1.18 -3.41 -14.96
CA ALA A 7 1.14 -3.77 -13.54
C ALA A 7 2.31 -3.14 -12.76
N THR A 8 3.53 -3.27 -13.27
CA THR A 8 4.73 -2.69 -12.64
C THR A 8 4.65 -1.17 -12.55
N VAL A 9 4.13 -0.52 -13.61
CA VAL A 9 3.98 0.95 -13.63
C VAL A 9 2.90 1.39 -12.65
N ALA A 10 1.76 0.70 -12.61
CA ALA A 10 0.65 0.98 -11.71
C ALA A 10 1.05 0.81 -10.24
N GLU A 11 1.78 -0.25 -9.92
CA GLU A 11 2.30 -0.50 -8.57
C GLU A 11 3.26 0.60 -8.13
N ARG A 12 4.26 0.91 -8.96
CA ARG A 12 5.21 2.00 -8.68
C ARG A 12 4.48 3.32 -8.46
N ARG A 13 3.58 3.70 -9.37
CA ARG A 13 2.80 4.95 -9.26
C ARG A 13 1.90 4.97 -8.02
N THR A 14 1.39 3.83 -7.58
CA THR A 14 0.59 3.72 -6.36
C THR A 14 1.44 4.01 -5.12
N ILE A 15 2.65 3.44 -5.05
CA ILE A 15 3.60 3.70 -3.96
C ILE A 15 4.03 5.17 -3.99
N ASP A 16 4.39 5.70 -5.16
CA ASP A 16 4.82 7.09 -5.32
C ASP A 16 3.70 8.06 -4.90
N LYS A 17 2.45 7.76 -5.27
CA LYS A 17 1.30 8.56 -4.83
C LYS A 17 1.10 8.51 -3.32
N LEU A 18 1.26 7.34 -2.70
CA LEU A 18 1.16 7.21 -1.24
C LEU A 18 2.23 8.05 -0.54
N ARG A 19 3.49 7.99 -0.99
CA ARG A 19 4.58 8.84 -0.48
C ARG A 19 4.26 10.32 -0.62
N SER A 20 3.76 10.75 -1.78
CA SER A 20 3.36 12.17 -1.98
C SER A 20 2.27 12.67 -1.02
N ILE A 21 1.44 11.77 -0.47
CA ILE A 21 0.44 12.11 0.55
C ILE A 21 1.10 12.15 1.93
N MET A 22 1.99 11.20 2.21
CA MET A 22 2.74 11.16 3.47
C MET A 22 3.65 12.38 3.65
N ASP A 23 4.28 12.83 2.58
CA ASP A 23 5.27 13.92 2.60
C ASP A 23 4.62 15.32 2.49
N ASN A 24 3.28 15.40 2.42
CA ASN A 24 2.55 16.66 2.28
C ASN A 24 1.49 16.83 3.37
N ASP A 25 1.83 17.55 4.44
CA ASP A 25 0.97 17.79 5.59
C ASP A 25 -0.32 18.55 5.26
N ARG A 26 -0.36 19.28 4.13
CA ARG A 26 -1.56 19.98 3.64
C ARG A 26 -2.49 19.07 2.85
N HIS A 27 -2.10 17.84 2.56
CA HIS A 27 -2.95 16.90 1.83
C HIS A 27 -4.13 16.46 2.72
N PRO A 28 -5.38 16.44 2.22
CA PRO A 28 -6.56 16.10 3.03
C PRO A 28 -6.53 14.67 3.61
N LEU A 29 -5.73 13.78 3.02
CA LEU A 29 -5.51 12.41 3.49
C LEU A 29 -4.23 12.22 4.30
N HIS A 30 -3.44 13.27 4.53
CA HIS A 30 -2.18 13.18 5.25
C HIS A 30 -2.39 12.62 6.66
N THR A 31 -3.26 13.24 7.44
CA THR A 31 -3.56 12.81 8.82
C THR A 31 -4.03 11.37 8.89
N VAL A 32 -4.86 10.95 7.92
CA VAL A 32 -5.33 9.56 7.78
C VAL A 32 -4.18 8.61 7.53
N ILE A 33 -3.25 8.91 6.61
CA ILE A 33 -2.11 8.01 6.38
C ILE A 33 -1.14 8.04 7.57
N HIS A 34 -0.88 9.23 8.11
CA HIS A 34 0.01 9.43 9.24
C HIS A 34 -0.46 8.63 10.47
N SER A 35 -1.76 8.60 10.77
CA SER A 35 -2.33 7.80 11.87
C SER A 35 -2.16 6.29 11.71
N GLN A 36 -1.88 5.83 10.48
CA GLN A 36 -1.63 4.43 10.18
C GLN A 36 -0.15 4.09 10.38
N SER A 37 0.73 5.08 10.51
CA SER A 37 2.17 4.86 10.69
C SER A 37 2.45 4.14 12.00
N SER A 38 3.28 3.10 11.93
CA SER A 38 3.76 2.42 13.12
C SER A 38 5.05 3.10 13.61
N LEU A 39 5.10 3.45 14.90
CA LEU A 39 6.30 4.04 15.51
C LEU A 39 7.46 3.04 15.62
N ILE A 40 7.16 1.74 15.59
CA ILE A 40 8.13 0.65 15.85
C ILE A 40 8.62 0.03 14.54
N SER A 41 7.85 0.16 13.46
CA SER A 41 8.18 -0.42 12.16
C SER A 41 7.92 0.62 11.08
N GLN A 42 8.78 0.74 10.09
CA GLN A 42 8.60 1.65 8.94
C GLN A 42 7.37 1.32 8.04
N ARG A 43 6.46 0.46 8.53
CA ARG A 43 5.24 -0.03 7.89
C ARG A 43 4.01 0.76 8.33
N LEU A 44 2.99 0.72 7.48
CA LEU A 44 1.67 1.30 7.74
C LEU A 44 0.69 0.19 8.19
N ARG A 45 -0.10 0.47 9.23
CA ARG A 45 -1.18 -0.39 9.70
C ARG A 45 -2.36 -0.30 8.73
N LEU A 46 -2.99 -1.43 8.44
CA LEU A 46 -4.17 -1.43 7.57
C LEU A 46 -5.38 -0.86 8.33
N PRO A 47 -6.15 0.08 7.76
CA PRO A 47 -7.38 0.55 8.37
C PRO A 47 -8.40 -0.60 8.44
N LYS A 48 -9.26 -0.58 9.46
CA LYS A 48 -10.39 -1.52 9.54
C LYS A 48 -11.44 -1.13 8.48
N PHE A 49 -11.97 -2.12 7.76
CA PHE A 49 -13.07 -1.93 6.83
C PHE A 49 -14.05 -3.10 6.95
N ARG A 50 -15.34 -2.82 6.72
CA ARG A 50 -16.42 -3.81 6.79
C ARG A 50 -16.98 -4.20 5.43
N THR A 51 -16.60 -3.48 4.37
CA THR A 51 -17.13 -3.68 3.02
C THR A 51 -16.02 -3.93 2.01
N ASN A 52 -16.33 -4.73 0.98
CA ASN A 52 -15.42 -4.97 -0.13
C ASN A 52 -15.04 -3.68 -0.87
N ARG A 53 -15.99 -2.75 -1.01
CA ARG A 53 -15.75 -1.44 -1.63
C ARG A 53 -14.63 -0.68 -0.94
N LEU A 54 -14.66 -0.60 0.39
CA LEU A 54 -13.62 0.07 1.16
C LEU A 54 -12.32 -0.73 1.15
N GLY A 55 -12.37 -2.05 1.30
CA GLY A 55 -11.20 -2.92 1.28
C GLY A 55 -10.44 -2.93 -0.06
N ASN A 56 -11.11 -2.61 -1.16
CA ASN A 56 -10.53 -2.52 -2.51
C ASN A 56 -10.25 -1.08 -2.96
N SER A 57 -10.50 -0.08 -2.11
CA SER A 57 -10.18 1.32 -2.39
C SER A 57 -8.66 1.57 -2.37
N PHE A 58 -8.27 2.78 -2.77
CA PHE A 58 -6.88 3.19 -2.90
C PHE A 58 -6.08 2.98 -1.61
N ILE A 59 -6.57 3.44 -0.45
CA ILE A 59 -5.79 3.48 0.80
C ILE A 59 -5.38 2.07 1.27
N PRO A 60 -6.29 1.09 1.43
CA PRO A 60 -5.88 -0.26 1.84
C PRO A 60 -5.01 -0.95 0.78
N ARG A 61 -5.22 -0.68 -0.51
CA ARG A 61 -4.40 -1.24 -1.59
C ARG A 61 -2.97 -0.69 -1.58
N ALA A 62 -2.83 0.64 -1.46
CA ALA A 62 -1.55 1.32 -1.42
C ALA A 62 -0.72 0.90 -0.19
N ILE A 63 -1.35 0.81 0.98
CA ILE A 63 -0.70 0.34 2.22
C ILE A 63 -0.16 -1.09 2.07
N ARG A 64 -0.97 -2.02 1.53
CA ARG A 64 -0.52 -3.41 1.30
C ARG A 64 0.70 -3.45 0.40
N LEU A 65 0.67 -2.68 -0.70
CA LEU A 65 1.75 -2.65 -1.67
C LEU A 65 3.02 -2.02 -1.08
N PHE A 66 2.90 -0.88 -0.39
CA PHE A 66 3.99 -0.20 0.29
C PHE A 66 4.67 -1.13 1.31
N ASN A 67 3.89 -1.78 2.17
CA ASN A 67 4.42 -2.73 3.14
C ASN A 67 5.13 -3.92 2.48
N SER A 68 4.60 -4.44 1.37
CA SER A 68 5.25 -5.50 0.61
C SER A 68 6.59 -5.05 0.01
N SER A 69 6.70 -3.77 -0.40
CA SER A 69 7.91 -3.21 -1.00
C SER A 69 9.08 -2.98 -0.03
N GLN A 70 8.83 -2.87 1.28
CA GLN A 70 9.88 -2.60 2.29
C GLN A 70 10.61 -3.86 2.82
N GLY A 71 10.26 -5.08 2.39
CA GLY A 71 10.83 -6.34 2.91
C GLY A 71 10.40 -6.66 4.36
N GLY A 72 10.36 -7.89 4.88
CA GLY A 72 10.50 -9.24 4.36
C GLY A 72 9.94 -10.25 5.40
N ARG A 73 9.68 -11.51 4.97
CA ARG A 73 9.27 -12.73 5.75
C ARG A 73 7.83 -13.27 5.67
N ARG A 74 6.84 -12.60 5.07
CA ARG A 74 5.46 -13.17 5.00
C ARG A 74 4.78 -13.25 3.62
N ALA A 75 5.40 -12.75 2.56
CA ALA A 75 4.81 -12.82 1.22
C ALA A 75 4.75 -14.25 0.63
N ASN A 76 5.54 -15.20 1.17
CA ASN A 76 5.70 -16.54 0.61
C ASN A 76 4.74 -17.62 1.16
N ARG A 77 3.57 -17.25 1.72
CA ARG A 77 2.60 -18.22 2.32
C ARG A 77 1.27 -18.38 1.55
N ARG A 78 1.11 -17.80 0.36
CA ARG A 78 -0.16 -17.88 -0.39
C ARG A 78 -0.04 -18.34 -1.85
N THR A 79 1.01 -19.07 -2.18
CA THR A 79 0.99 -20.03 -3.29
C THR A 79 0.72 -21.40 -2.71
N GLY A 80 -0.55 -21.69 -2.47
CA GLY A 80 -1.02 -22.96 -1.95
C GLY A 80 -2.52 -23.04 -2.17
N THR A 81 -2.91 -23.92 -3.10
CA THR A 81 -4.27 -24.40 -3.34
C THR A 81 -5.17 -23.52 -4.21
N PHE A 82 -5.04 -23.70 -5.52
CA PHE A 82 -6.20 -23.96 -6.38
C PHE A 82 -5.89 -25.26 -7.13
N LEU A 83 -6.49 -26.36 -6.66
CA LEU A 83 -6.85 -27.52 -7.48
C LEU A 83 -8.38 -27.49 -7.57
#